data_AF-A0A497J6D1-F1
#
_entry.id   AF-A0A497J6D1-F1
#
_cell.length_a   1.000
_cell.length_b   1.000
_cell.length_c   1.000
_cell.angle_alpha   90.00
_cell.angle_beta   90.00
_cell.angle_gamma   90.00
#
_symmetry.space_group_name_H-M   'P 1'
#
loop_
_entity.id
_entity.type
_entity.pdbx_description
1 polymer ?
#
loop_
_entity_poly.entity_id
_entity_poly.type
_entity_poly.pdbx_seq_one_letter_code
_entity_poly.pdbx_strand_id
1 'polypeptide(L)' 'KWWSGGAERYDYLYSEEELREWAEEVRRRREEMRECWVFFNNCHRGQAAQNALQMKMLLED' A
#
# COMPACT_ATOMS: atom_id res chain seq x y z
N LYS A 1 -4.01 15.26 -7.96
CA LYS A 1 -3.21 16.30 -8.67
C LYS A 1 -1.79 15.80 -8.95
N TRP A 2 -1.64 14.72 -9.72
CA TRP A 2 -0.34 14.04 -9.78
C TRP A 2 0.75 14.86 -10.47
N TRP A 3 0.44 15.44 -11.64
CA TRP A 3 1.42 16.15 -12.46
C TRP A 3 1.67 17.60 -12.05
N SER A 4 0.76 18.20 -11.28
CA SER A 4 0.79 19.63 -10.94
C SER A 4 0.66 19.93 -9.45
N GLY A 5 0.49 18.91 -8.58
CA GLY A 5 0.16 19.09 -7.17
C GLY A 5 1.34 19.21 -6.21
N GLY A 6 2.59 19.16 -6.68
CA GLY A 6 3.76 19.18 -5.80
C GLY A 6 3.69 18.06 -4.75
N ALA A 7 3.69 18.42 -3.47
CA ALA A 7 3.58 17.47 -2.36
C ALA A 7 2.18 16.82 -2.23
N GLU A 8 1.12 17.50 -2.67
CA GLU A 8 -0.26 16.98 -2.63
C GLU A 8 -0.48 15.80 -3.58
N ARG A 9 0.50 15.49 -4.45
CA ARG A 9 0.45 14.28 -5.27
C ARG A 9 0.36 12.99 -4.43
N TYR A 10 0.82 13.07 -3.18
CA TYR A 10 0.85 11.96 -2.22
C TYR A 10 -0.25 12.05 -1.16
N ASP A 11 -1.18 13.02 -1.27
CA ASP A 11 -2.38 13.10 -0.44
C ASP A 11 -3.43 12.13 -0.97
N TYR A 12 -3.26 10.87 -0.62
CA TYR A 12 -4.12 9.77 -1.03
C TYR A 12 -4.09 8.69 0.03
N LEU A 13 -5.23 8.41 0.64
CA LEU A 13 -5.38 7.29 1.57
C LEU A 13 -6.02 6.14 0.80
N TYR A 14 -5.26 5.06 0.59
CA TYR A 14 -5.79 3.86 -0.08
C TYR A 14 -6.95 3.29 0.73
N SER A 15 -7.99 2.87 0.01
CA SER A 15 -9.12 2.14 0.57
C SER A 15 -8.73 0.71 0.94
N GLU A 16 -9.49 0.09 1.83
CA GLU A 16 -9.24 -1.31 2.20
C GLU A 16 -9.44 -2.26 1.01
N GLU A 17 -10.37 -1.96 0.10
CA GLU A 17 -10.62 -2.76 -1.12
C GLU A 17 -9.40 -2.79 -2.02
N GLU A 18 -8.80 -1.63 -2.33
CA GLU A 18 -7.54 -1.55 -3.10
C GLU A 18 -6.40 -2.32 -2.41
N LEU A 19 -6.29 -2.23 -1.08
CA LEU A 19 -5.27 -2.96 -0.34
C LEU A 19 -5.50 -4.48 -0.37
N ARG A 20 -6.77 -4.94 -0.34
CA ARG A 20 -7.12 -6.36 -0.45
C ARG A 20 -6.72 -6.94 -1.81
N GLU A 21 -7.00 -6.23 -2.89
CA GLU A 21 -6.60 -6.65 -4.25
C GLU A 21 -5.08 -6.90 -4.32
N TRP A 22 -4.29 -6.01 -3.73
CA TRP A 22 -2.83 -6.17 -3.71
C TRP A 22 -2.37 -7.28 -2.77
N ALA A 23 -2.98 -7.43 -1.59
CA ALA A 23 -2.67 -8.51 -0.66
C ALA A 23 -2.94 -9.89 -1.29
N GLU A 24 -4.05 -10.04 -2.03
CA GLU A 24 -4.36 -11.25 -2.80
C GLU A 24 -3.30 -11.55 -3.86
N GLU A 25 -2.86 -10.53 -4.60
CA GLU A 25 -1.82 -10.71 -5.62
C GLU A 25 -0.46 -11.12 -5.00
N VAL A 26 -0.09 -10.54 -3.85
CA VAL A 26 1.10 -10.95 -3.10
C VAL A 26 0.99 -12.41 -2.65
N ARG A 27 -0.17 -12.83 -2.14
CA ARG A 27 -0.41 -14.23 -1.75
C ARG A 27 -0.29 -15.18 -2.95
N ARG A 28 -0.88 -14.80 -4.09
CA ARG A 28 -0.89 -15.61 -5.33
C ARG A 28 0.52 -15.89 -5.85
N ARG A 29 1.43 -14.92 -5.72
CA ARG A 29 2.82 -15.03 -6.21
C ARG A 29 3.82 -15.43 -5.13
N ARG A 30 3.37 -15.77 -3.92
CA ARG A 30 4.25 -16.04 -2.77
C ARG A 30 5.28 -17.13 -3.06
N GLU A 31 4.91 -18.17 -3.81
CA GLU A 31 5.81 -19.29 -4.15
C GLU A 31 6.87 -18.90 -5.20
N GLU A 32 6.63 -17.85 -5.98
CA GLU A 32 7.55 -17.33 -6.99
C GLU A 32 8.59 -16.35 -6.40
N MET A 33 8.39 -15.92 -5.16
CA MET A 33 9.18 -14.89 -4.51
C MET A 33 10.01 -15.46 -3.37
N ARG A 34 11.32 -15.19 -3.37
CA ARG A 34 12.16 -15.46 -2.19
C ARG A 34 11.79 -14.56 -1.01
N GLU A 35 11.59 -13.28 -1.30
CA GLU A 35 11.22 -12.23 -0.35
C GLU A 35 10.39 -11.16 -1.08
N CYS A 36 9.47 -10.52 -0.35
CA CYS A 36 8.67 -9.41 -0.85
C CYS A 36 8.74 -8.24 0.14
N TRP A 37 9.00 -7.04 -0.37
CA TRP A 37 9.10 -5.82 0.42
C TRP A 37 8.11 -4.79 -0.12
N VAL A 38 7.22 -4.29 0.73
CA VAL A 38 6.18 -3.33 0.36
C VAL A 38 6.41 -2.01 1.10
N PHE A 39 6.46 -0.91 0.36
CA PHE A 39 6.63 0.44 0.89
C PHE A 39 5.51 1.36 0.42
N PHE A 40 4.95 2.12 1.35
CA PHE A 40 3.94 3.14 1.06
C PHE A 40 4.61 4.51 0.96
N ASN A 41 4.35 5.24 -0.12
CA ASN A 41 4.95 6.56 -0.39
C ASN A 41 3.91 7.70 -0.36
N ASN A 42 2.66 7.40 -0.02
CA ASN A 42 1.60 8.38 0.24
C ASN A 42 1.76 9.00 1.65
N CYS A 43 2.92 9.59 1.94
CA CYS A 43 3.29 10.00 3.31
C CYS A 43 2.56 11.26 3.82
N HIS A 44 1.71 11.88 3.00
CA HIS A 44 0.96 13.06 3.42
C HIS A 44 0.08 12.73 4.62
N ARG A 45 0.10 13.57 5.67
CA ARG A 45 -0.71 13.40 6.89
C ARG A 45 -0.57 12.01 7.57
N GLY A 46 0.54 11.30 7.36
CA GLY A 46 0.76 9.96 7.94
C GLY A 46 0.00 8.82 7.27
N GLN A 47 -0.65 9.06 6.11
CA GLN A 47 -1.45 8.06 5.39
C GLN A 47 -0.64 6.80 5.04
N ALA A 48 0.63 6.95 4.65
CA ALA A 48 1.52 5.82 4.37
C ALA A 48 1.68 4.87 5.57
N ALA A 49 1.83 5.40 6.79
CA ALA A 49 1.94 4.56 7.99
C ALA A 49 0.62 3.83 8.28
N GLN A 50 -0.51 4.51 8.09
CA GLN A 50 -1.84 3.90 8.23
C GLN A 50 -2.05 2.76 7.22
N ASN A 51 -1.80 3.01 5.93
CA ASN A 51 -1.97 1.97 4.91
C ASN A 51 -0.95 0.82 5.07
N ALA A 52 0.27 1.10 5.54
CA ALA A 52 1.24 0.05 5.86
C ALA A 52 0.76 -0.86 6.99
N LEU A 53 0.15 -0.31 8.05
CA LEU A 53 -0.43 -1.09 9.13
C LEU A 53 -1.64 -1.92 8.65
N GLN A 54 -2.51 -1.35 7.81
CA GLN A 54 -3.65 -2.08 7.23
C GLN A 54 -3.19 -3.22 6.31
N MET A 55 -2.23 -2.96 5.42
CA MET A 55 -1.64 -3.98 4.56
C MET A 55 -0.98 -5.09 5.38
N LYS A 56 -0.29 -4.75 6.48
CA LYS A 56 0.27 -5.75 7.39
C LYS A 56 -0.83 -6.68 7.93
N MET A 57 -1.93 -6.14 8.45
CA MET A 57 -3.05 -6.95 8.95
C MET A 57 -3.61 -7.85 7.84
N LEU A 58 -3.83 -7.28 6.65
CA LEU A 58 -4.33 -8.03 5.48
C LEU A 58 -3.39 -9.10 4.97
N LEU A 59 -2.08 -9.08 5.27
CA LEU A 59 -1.12 -10.11 4.88
C LEU A 59 -0.90 -11.17 5.98
N GLU A 60 -1.26 -10.84 7.23
CA GLU A 60 -1.18 -11.74 8.39
C GLU A 60 -2.44 -12.62 8.55
N ASP A 61 -3.58 -12.17 8.01
CA ASP A 61 -4.82 -12.96 7.84
C ASP A 61 -4.64 -14.15 6.87
#